data_AF-A0A8E0S3U0-F1
#
_entry.id   AF-A0A8E0S3U0-F1
#
_cell.length_a   1.000
_cell.length_b   1.000
_cell.length_c   1.000
_cell.angle_alpha   90.00
_cell.angle_beta   90.00
_cell.angle_gamma   90.00
#
_symmetry.space_group_name_H-M   'P 1'
#
loop_
_entity.id
_entity.type
_entity.pdbx_description
1 polymer ?
#
loop_
_entity_poly.entity_id
_entity_poly.type
_entity_poly.pdbx_seq_one_letter_code
_entity_poly.pdbx_strand_id
1 'polypeptide(L)' 'MLVADLSRVYAKPPDGYRKIILSSNIAESCMSFDDVRYVIDCGLDCTKDYVPSLKSTVLRNIWISKSIAIQRQTR' A
#
# COMPACT_ATOMS: atom_id res chain seq x y z
N MET A 1 -5.31 -0.59 -10.36
CA MET A 1 -6.36 -1.46 -9.84
C MET A 1 -7.68 -1.01 -10.44
N LEU A 2 -8.40 -1.87 -11.15
CA LEU A 2 -9.75 -1.55 -11.59
C LEU A 2 -10.71 -1.79 -10.43
N VAL A 3 -11.80 -1.02 -10.33
CA VAL A 3 -12.82 -1.20 -9.28
C VAL A 3 -13.37 -2.63 -9.28
N ALA A 4 -13.45 -3.25 -10.47
CA ALA A 4 -13.87 -4.65 -10.64
C ALA A 4 -13.00 -5.65 -9.86
N ASP A 5 -11.71 -5.34 -9.62
CA ASP A 5 -10.78 -6.22 -8.92
C ASP A 5 -11.01 -6.26 -7.40
N LEU A 6 -11.71 -5.27 -6.84
CA LEU A 6 -11.97 -5.19 -5.40
C LEU A 6 -12.70 -6.43 -4.90
N SER A 7 -13.65 -6.96 -5.68
CA SER A 7 -14.39 -8.18 -5.34
C SER A 7 -13.47 -9.37 -5.04
N ARG A 8 -12.37 -9.51 -5.81
CA ARG A 8 -11.36 -10.56 -5.60
C ARG A 8 -10.48 -10.29 -4.39
N VAL A 9 -10.17 -9.02 -4.14
CA VAL A 9 -9.37 -8.64 -2.97
C VAL A 9 -10.16 -8.80 -1.67
N TYR A 10 -11.50 -8.73 -1.68
CA TYR A 10 -12.32 -9.01 -0.49
C TYR A 10 -12.76 -10.47 -0.36
N ALA A 11 -12.60 -11.28 -1.39
CA ALA A 11 -12.91 -12.71 -1.31
C ALA A 11 -11.99 -13.44 -0.33
N LYS A 12 -12.56 -14.41 0.39
CA LYS A 12 -11.82 -15.33 1.25
C LYS A 12 -11.02 -16.32 0.39
N PRO A 13 -9.76 -16.63 0.74
CA PRO A 13 -9.01 -17.65 0.01
C PRO A 13 -9.66 -19.04 0.19
N PRO A 14 -9.51 -19.96 -0.79
CA PRO A 14 -9.88 -21.36 -0.64
C PRO A 14 -9.14 -22.03 0.53
N ASP A 15 -9.71 -23.10 1.07
CA ASP A 15 -9.11 -23.84 2.18
C ASP A 15 -7.73 -24.38 1.82
N GLY A 16 -6.79 -24.26 2.75
CA GLY A 16 -5.38 -24.63 2.55
C GLY A 16 -4.52 -23.57 1.85
N TYR A 17 -5.11 -22.47 1.35
CA TYR A 17 -4.37 -21.37 0.72
C TYR A 17 -4.30 -20.13 1.60
N ARG A 18 -3.18 -19.39 1.48
CA ARG A 18 -2.99 -18.08 2.10
C ARG A 18 -3.14 -16.99 1.07
N LYS A 19 -3.99 -16.00 1.38
CA LYS A 19 -4.13 -14.77 0.60
C LYS A 19 -2.94 -13.85 0.84
N ILE A 20 -2.35 -13.34 -0.23
CA ILE A 20 -1.28 -12.34 -0.21
C ILE A 20 -1.75 -11.16 -1.05
N ILE A 21 -1.80 -9.98 -0.44
CA ILE A 21 -2.17 -8.74 -1.11
C ILE A 21 -0.90 -7.92 -1.27
N LEU A 22 -0.52 -7.65 -2.52
CA LEU A 22 0.56 -6.71 -2.83
C LEU A 22 -0.09 -5.35 -3.12
N SER A 23 0.21 -4.35 -2.29
CA SER A 23 -0.35 -3.01 -2.43
C SER A 23 0.74 -1.95 -2.32
N SER A 24 0.46 -0.78 -2.90
CA SER A 24 1.21 0.43 -2.59
C SER A 24 0.63 1.10 -1.32
N ASN A 25 1.10 2.31 -1.03
CA ASN A 25 0.52 3.21 -0.03
C ASN A 25 -1.01 3.42 -0.14
N ILE A 26 -1.70 3.02 -1.21
CA ILE A 26 -3.17 3.11 -1.32
C ILE A 26 -3.88 2.29 -0.23
N ALA A 27 -3.33 1.14 0.18
CA ALA A 27 -3.91 0.34 1.26
C ALA A 27 -3.87 1.03 2.63
N GLU A 28 -2.97 2.01 2.82
CA GLU A 28 -2.80 2.72 4.10
C GLU A 28 -4.05 3.51 4.51
N SER A 29 -4.74 4.09 3.53
CA SER A 29 -5.86 5.02 3.78
C SER A 29 -7.19 4.54 3.21
N CYS A 30 -7.17 3.83 2.08
CA CYS A 30 -8.39 3.60 1.30
C CYS A 30 -9.00 2.20 1.45
N MET A 31 -8.32 1.26 2.11
CA MET A 31 -8.77 -0.13 2.20
C MET A 31 -8.63 -0.66 3.64
N SER A 32 -9.54 -1.54 4.03
CA SER A 32 -9.51 -2.25 5.31
C SER A 32 -9.76 -3.73 5.03
N PHE A 33 -9.02 -4.62 5.69
CA PHE A 33 -9.12 -6.06 5.46
C PHE A 33 -9.29 -6.80 6.78
N ASP A 34 -10.50 -7.30 7.05
CA ASP A 34 -10.77 -8.02 8.29
C ASP A 34 -10.04 -9.38 8.37
N ASP A 35 -9.62 -9.92 7.22
CA ASP A 35 -8.96 -11.22 7.09
C ASP A 35 -7.42 -11.16 7.08
N VAL A 36 -6.83 -9.97 7.18
CA VAL A 36 -5.38 -9.79 7.24
C VAL A 36 -4.89 -9.85 8.68
N ARG A 37 -3.88 -10.70 8.92
CA ARG A 37 -3.23 -10.84 10.24
C ARG A 37 -1.80 -10.31 10.31
N TYR A 38 -1.18 -10.14 9.16
CA TYR A 38 0.23 -9.76 9.07
C TYR A 38 0.39 -8.70 7.99
N VAL A 39 1.04 -7.61 8.37
CA VAL A 39 1.47 -6.57 7.45
C VAL A 39 2.99 -6.61 7.35
N ILE A 40 3.49 -6.64 6.12
CA ILE A 40 4.92 -6.50 5.82
C ILE A 40 5.07 -5.15 5.13
N ASP A 41 5.71 -4.19 5.80
CA ASP A 41 5.96 -2.85 5.28
C ASP A 41 7.42 -2.71 4.83
N CYS A 42 7.63 -2.26 3.60
CA CYS A 42 8.95 -1.99 3.04
C CYS A 42 9.58 -0.70 3.58
N GLY A 43 8.80 0.17 4.26
CA GLY A 43 9.28 1.42 4.82
C GLY A 43 9.58 2.52 3.79
N LEU A 44 9.14 2.32 2.54
CA LEU A 44 9.32 3.27 1.44
C LEU A 44 7.96 3.81 0.98
N ASP A 45 7.99 5.03 0.46
CA ASP A 45 6.89 5.61 -0.29
C ASP A 45 7.41 6.23 -1.60
N CYS A 46 6.59 6.15 -2.65
CA CYS A 46 6.92 6.71 -3.96
C CYS A 46 6.22 8.06 -4.10
N THR A 47 6.98 9.13 -3.88
CA THR A 47 6.46 10.50 -3.85
C THR A 47 6.76 11.23 -5.16
N LYS A 48 5.80 12.04 -5.59
CA LYS A 48 5.97 13.00 -6.69
C LYS A 48 6.64 14.25 -6.15
N ASP A 49 7.86 14.51 -6.60
CA ASP A 49 8.66 15.66 -6.20
C ASP A 49 8.86 16.58 -7.41
N TYR A 50 8.51 17.86 -7.27
CA TYR A 50 8.65 18.83 -8.35
C TYR A 50 10.05 19.45 -8.30
N VAL A 51 10.79 19.36 -9.40
CA VAL A 51 12.15 19.88 -9.52
C VAL A 51 12.12 21.13 -10.40
N PRO A 52 12.24 22.35 -9.81
CA PRO A 52 12.11 23.60 -10.56
C PRO A 52 13.17 23.77 -11.66
N SER A 53 14.39 23.28 -11.44
CA SER A 53 15.48 23.35 -12.44
C SER A 53 15.19 22.53 -13.69
N LEU A 54 14.42 21.45 -13.57
CA LEU A 54 13.98 20.60 -14.68
C LEU A 54 12.60 21.00 -15.21
N LYS A 55 11.91 21.94 -14.54
CA LYS A 55 10.49 22.29 -14.75
C LYS A 55 9.60 21.04 -14.86
N SER A 56 9.93 20.00 -14.09
CA SER A 56 9.32 18.69 -14.23
C SER A 56 9.17 18.00 -12.87
N THR A 57 8.25 17.03 -12.81
CA THR A 57 8.01 16.22 -11.62
C THR A 57 8.69 14.87 -11.80
N VAL A 58 9.42 14.44 -10.78
CA VAL A 58 10.05 13.13 -10.72
C VAL A 58 9.39 12.26 -9.65
N LEU A 59 9.48 10.95 -9.83
CA LEU A 59 9.10 9.98 -8.80
C LEU A 59 10.34 9.58 -8.02
N ARG A 60 10.29 9.71 -6.70
CA ARG A 60 11.39 9.34 -5.80
C ARG A 60 10.88 8.39 -4.73
N ASN A 61 11.65 7.33 -4.48
CA ASN A 61 11.44 6.48 -3.34
C ASN A 61 12.10 7.15 -2.12
N ILE A 62 11.30 7.41 -1.10
CA ILE A 62 11.76 8.02 0.15
C ILE A 62 11.39 7.13 1.33
N TRP A 63 12.16 7.22 2.40
CA TRP A 63 11.83 6.57 3.66
C TRP A 63 10.59 7.21 4.28
N ILE A 64 9.67 6.39 4.75
CA ILE A 64 8.48 6.87 5.46
C ILE A 64 8.84 7.35 6.86
N SER A 65 8.02 8.25 7.41
CA SER A 65 8.14 8.62 8.81
C SER A 65 7.70 7.46 9.72
N LYS A 66 8.15 7.53 10.99
CA LYS A 66 7.71 6.58 12.02
C LYS A 66 6.19 6.58 12.22
N SER A 67 5.54 7.74 12.08
CA SER A 67 4.08 7.84 12.23
C SER A 67 3.33 7.07 11.13
N ILE A 68 3.80 7.14 9.88
CA ILE A 68 3.22 6.39 8.76
C ILE A 68 3.43 4.88 8.97
N ALA A 69 4.63 4.47 9.39
CA ALA A 69 4.90 3.06 9.69
C ALA A 69 3.93 2.49 10.76
N ILE A 70 3.66 3.27 11.82
CA ILE A 70 2.69 2.88 12.86
C ILE A 70 1.28 2.76 12.27
N GLN A 71 0.85 3.70 11.43
CA GLN A 71 -0.46 3.65 10.79
C GLN A 71 -0.62 2.39 9.91
N ARG A 72 0.43 2.02 9.18
CA ARG A 72 0.47 0.81 8.33
C ARG A 72 0.41 -0.48 9.15
N GLN A 73 0.98 -0.51 10.35
CA GLN A 73 0.96 -1.68 11.24
C GLN A 73 -0.45 -2.02 11.75
N THR A 74 -1.32 -1.01 11.89
CA THR A 74 -2.65 -1.14 12.50
C THR A 74 -3.77 -1.53 11.54
N ARG A 75 -3.43 -1.90 10.30
CA ARG A 75 -4.36 -2.26 9.22
C ARG A 75 -4.27 -3.75 8.89
#